data_AF-K9PQU9-F1
#
_entry.id   AF-K9PQU9-F1
#
_cell.length_a   1.000
_cell.length_b   1.000
_cell.length_c   1.000
_cell.angle_alpha   90.00
_cell.angle_beta   90.00
_cell.angle_gamma   90.00
#
_symmetry.space_group_name_H-M   'P 1'
#
loop_
_entity.id
_entity.type
_entity.pdbx_description
1 polymer ?
#
loop_
_entity_poly.entity_id
_entity_poly.type
_entity_poly.pdbx_seq_one_letter_code
_entity_poly.pdbx_strand_id
1 'polypeptide(L)'
;MHQLAGIYANKGEVDEAIALFNQSLEITERIGNVQGKAGTLHCLGYIYANKGEVNQAIALYNQSLEITQCIGDVRTQAMTLRRLGDLAEQQGEYTKAISYLQPALEILQRLQSPDAESVRASLDRVMGNS
;
A
#
# COMPACT_ATOMS: atom_id res chain seq x y z
N MET A 1 -5.53 16.45 -0.24
CA MET A 1 -5.24 15.15 -0.90
C MET A 1 -5.68 15.21 -2.37
N HIS A 2 -5.01 15.98 -3.23
CA HIS A 2 -5.46 16.14 -4.63
C HIS A 2 -4.34 16.36 -5.66
N GLN A 3 -3.12 15.88 -5.40
CA GLN A 3 -1.99 16.05 -6.34
C GLN A 3 -1.09 14.80 -6.47
N LEU A 4 -1.67 13.59 -6.49
CA LEU A 4 -0.92 12.37 -6.80
C LEU A 4 -1.16 11.83 -8.22
N ALA A 5 -2.11 12.39 -8.96
CA ALA A 5 -2.46 11.91 -10.30
C ALA A 5 -1.61 12.52 -11.44
N GLY A 6 -0.76 13.52 -11.16
CA GLY A 6 -0.06 14.30 -12.19
C GLY A 6 1.40 13.90 -12.48
N ILE A 7 2.01 12.99 -11.71
CA ILE A 7 3.47 12.72 -11.75
C ILE A 7 3.85 11.60 -12.76
N TYR A 8 2.87 11.07 -13.51
CA TYR A 8 3.09 9.93 -14.41
C TYR A 8 3.27 10.33 -15.88
N ALA A 9 3.89 11.48 -16.17
CA ALA A 9 4.16 11.86 -17.55
C ALA A 9 5.55 11.42 -18.05
N ASN A 10 6.59 11.37 -17.19
CA ASN A 10 7.96 11.04 -17.64
C ASN A 10 8.72 10.12 -16.67
N LYS A 11 9.47 9.15 -17.20
CA LYS A 11 10.39 8.29 -16.42
C LYS A 11 11.33 9.07 -15.50
N GLY A 12 11.75 10.28 -15.88
CA GLY A 12 12.59 11.15 -15.04
C GLY A 12 11.88 11.68 -13.79
N GLU A 13 10.58 11.93 -13.85
CA GLU A 13 9.77 12.40 -12.71
C GLU A 13 9.57 11.30 -11.65
N VAL A 14 9.62 10.02 -12.07
CA VAL A 14 9.53 8.87 -11.17
C VAL A 14 10.80 8.71 -10.34
N ASP A 15 11.97 8.87 -10.95
CA ASP A 15 13.24 8.75 -10.23
C ASP A 15 13.45 9.97 -9.29
N GLU A 16 13.02 11.17 -9.70
CA GLU A 16 12.95 12.34 -8.81
C GLU A 16 11.96 12.13 -7.66
N ALA A 17 10.77 11.56 -7.91
CA ALA A 17 9.81 11.23 -6.86
C ALA A 17 10.41 10.24 -5.86
N ILE A 18 11.13 9.21 -6.31
CA ILE A 18 11.82 8.25 -5.44
C ILE A 18 12.88 8.97 -4.59
N ALA A 19 13.67 9.87 -5.18
CA ALA A 19 14.67 10.65 -4.45
C ALA A 19 14.04 11.54 -3.37
N LEU A 20 12.95 12.25 -3.69
CA LEU A 20 12.19 13.08 -2.75
C LEU A 20 11.58 12.26 -1.61
N PHE A 21 11.06 11.07 -1.91
CA PHE A 21 10.53 10.17 -0.88
C PHE A 21 11.62 9.59 0.01
N ASN A 22 12.81 9.27 -0.51
CA ASN A 22 13.95 8.86 0.31
C ASN A 22 14.44 9.98 1.24
N GLN A 23 14.46 11.23 0.76
CA GLN A 23 14.73 12.39 1.63
C GLN A 23 13.65 12.57 2.70
N SER A 24 12.37 12.38 2.34
CA SER A 24 11.26 12.40 3.30
C SER A 24 11.42 11.31 4.37
N LEU A 25 11.89 10.11 4.01
CA LEU A 25 12.20 9.04 4.97
C LEU A 25 13.28 9.47 5.98
N GLU A 26 14.37 10.05 5.50
CA GLU A 26 15.45 10.53 6.37
C GLU A 26 14.98 11.64 7.32
N ILE A 27 14.16 12.58 6.82
CA ILE A 27 13.58 13.66 7.64
C ILE A 27 12.61 13.10 8.67
N THR A 28 11.69 12.21 8.25
CA THR A 28 10.70 11.60 9.15
C THR A 28 11.34 10.77 10.25
N GLU A 29 12.45 10.07 9.96
CA GLU A 29 13.27 9.39 10.97
C GLU A 29 13.91 10.39 11.94
N ARG A 30 14.50 11.48 11.44
CA ARG A 30 15.15 12.50 12.28
C ARG A 30 14.19 13.24 13.21
N ILE A 31 12.95 13.49 12.78
CA ILE A 31 11.96 14.25 13.58
C ILE A 31 10.96 13.33 14.33
N GLY A 32 11.09 12.01 14.20
CA GLY A 32 10.20 11.05 14.84
C GLY A 32 8.78 10.99 14.25
N ASN A 33 8.57 11.44 13.01
CA ASN A 33 7.27 11.37 12.34
C ASN A 33 7.02 9.97 11.73
N VAL A 34 6.74 9.01 12.61
CA VAL A 34 6.54 7.61 12.26
C VAL A 34 5.35 7.41 11.31
N GLN A 35 4.28 8.20 11.45
CA GLN A 35 3.13 8.15 10.54
C GLN A 35 3.49 8.63 9.12
N GLY A 36 4.27 9.70 9.00
CA GLY A 36 4.79 10.19 7.72
C GLY A 36 5.70 9.18 7.01
N LYS A 37 6.52 8.45 7.79
CA LYS A 37 7.35 7.35 7.29
C LYS A 37 6.49 6.24 6.68
N ALA A 38 5.45 5.77 7.37
CA ALA A 38 4.53 4.77 6.84
C ALA A 38 3.86 5.21 5.53
N GLY A 39 3.29 6.42 5.49
CA GLY A 39 2.67 6.96 4.28
C GLY A 39 3.65 7.06 3.10
N THR A 40 4.89 7.46 3.37
CA THR A 40 5.95 7.52 2.35
C THR A 40 6.27 6.14 1.76
N LEU A 41 6.44 5.13 2.63
CA LEU A 41 6.69 3.75 2.20
C LEU A 41 5.53 3.19 1.36
N HIS A 42 4.28 3.47 1.75
CA HIS A 42 3.10 3.11 0.96
C HIS A 42 3.12 3.74 -0.44
N CYS A 43 3.41 5.04 -0.54
CA CYS A 43 3.47 5.74 -1.81
C CYS A 43 4.59 5.20 -2.72
N LEU A 44 5.77 4.93 -2.16
CA LEU A 44 6.86 4.28 -2.90
C LEU A 44 6.43 2.90 -3.39
N GLY A 45 5.80 2.08 -2.54
CA GLY A 45 5.28 0.78 -2.94
C GLY A 45 4.34 0.85 -4.13
N TYR A 46 3.46 1.86 -4.16
CA TYR A 46 2.56 2.12 -5.29
C TYR A 46 3.31 2.48 -6.58
N ILE A 47 4.34 3.32 -6.49
CA ILE A 47 5.17 3.70 -7.62
C ILE A 47 5.90 2.48 -8.19
N TYR A 48 6.56 1.69 -7.34
CA TYR A 48 7.28 0.48 -7.76
C TYR A 48 6.35 -0.57 -8.37
N ALA A 49 5.13 -0.74 -7.83
CA ALA A 49 4.12 -1.63 -8.41
C ALA A 49 3.74 -1.19 -9.84
N ASN A 50 3.51 0.11 -10.05
CA ASN A 50 3.19 0.66 -11.37
C ASN A 50 4.36 0.58 -12.38
N LYS A 51 5.61 0.53 -11.90
CA LYS A 51 6.80 0.26 -12.74
C LYS A 51 6.94 -1.22 -13.12
N GLY A 52 6.14 -2.13 -12.53
CA GLY A 52 6.31 -3.57 -12.67
C GLY A 52 7.37 -4.17 -11.74
N GLU A 53 7.96 -3.37 -10.85
CA GLU A 53 8.96 -3.80 -9.86
C GLU A 53 8.27 -4.36 -8.61
N VAL A 54 7.48 -5.43 -8.81
CA VAL A 54 6.52 -5.96 -7.83
C VAL A 54 7.18 -6.39 -6.51
N ASN A 55 8.37 -7.01 -6.56
CA ASN A 55 9.07 -7.44 -5.34
C ASN A 55 9.49 -6.26 -4.46
N GLN A 56 9.94 -5.16 -5.07
CA GLN A 56 10.29 -3.94 -4.34
C GLN A 56 9.03 -3.28 -3.76
N ALA A 57 7.94 -3.27 -4.51
CA ALA A 57 6.65 -2.79 -4.01
C ALA A 57 6.18 -3.55 -2.76
N ILE A 58 6.24 -4.89 -2.81
CA ILE A 58 5.87 -5.76 -1.67
C ILE A 58 6.76 -5.48 -0.45
N ALA A 59 8.07 -5.33 -0.63
CA ALA A 59 8.97 -5.00 0.46
C ALA A 59 8.60 -3.66 1.14
N LEU A 60 8.34 -2.62 0.35
CA LEU A 60 7.95 -1.30 0.84
C LEU A 60 6.59 -1.30 1.54
N TYR A 61 5.61 -2.00 0.97
CA TYR A 61 4.30 -2.16 1.61
C TYR A 61 4.40 -2.93 2.93
N ASN A 62 5.22 -3.98 3.04
CA ASN A 62 5.39 -4.69 4.31
C ASN A 62 6.03 -3.79 5.39
N GLN A 63 7.03 -2.98 5.04
CA GLN A 63 7.60 -2.00 5.98
C GLN A 63 6.55 -0.96 6.42
N SER A 64 5.74 -0.44 5.48
CA SER A 64 4.62 0.43 5.83
C SER A 64 3.64 -0.27 6.77
N LEU A 65 3.29 -1.53 6.49
CA LEU A 65 2.34 -2.31 7.27
C LEU A 65 2.80 -2.47 8.71
N GLU A 66 4.05 -2.88 8.93
CA GLU A 66 4.66 -3.03 10.26
C GLU A 66 4.55 -1.73 11.08
N ILE A 67 4.88 -0.61 10.47
CA ILE A 67 4.81 0.70 11.14
C ILE A 67 3.36 1.06 11.47
N THR A 68 2.43 0.91 10.51
CA THR A 68 1.02 1.24 10.74
C THR A 68 0.38 0.40 11.85
N GLN A 69 0.79 -0.87 11.97
CA GLN A 69 0.36 -1.75 13.07
C GLN A 69 0.91 -1.28 14.41
N CYS A 70 2.18 -0.85 14.45
CA CYS A 70 2.83 -0.36 15.67
C CYS A 70 2.17 0.92 16.20
N ILE A 71 1.79 1.85 15.31
CA ILE A 71 1.22 3.16 15.70
C ILE A 71 -0.32 3.20 15.70
N GLY A 72 -0.98 2.12 15.26
CA GLY A 72 -2.44 2.06 15.14
C GLY A 72 -3.04 2.92 14.00
N ASP A 73 -2.28 3.21 12.94
CA ASP A 73 -2.81 3.91 11.75
C ASP A 73 -3.61 2.94 10.88
N VAL A 74 -4.85 2.69 11.30
CA VAL A 74 -5.77 1.77 10.65
C VAL A 74 -6.12 2.15 9.21
N ARG A 75 -6.07 3.45 8.86
CA ARG A 75 -6.40 3.89 7.50
C ARG A 75 -5.30 3.49 6.51
N THR A 76 -4.05 3.83 6.82
CA THR A 76 -2.91 3.46 5.97
C THR A 76 -2.68 1.95 5.98
N GLN A 77 -2.92 1.29 7.12
CA GLN A 77 -2.88 -0.17 7.25
C GLN A 77 -3.83 -0.84 6.25
N ALA A 78 -5.11 -0.46 6.22
CA ALA A 78 -6.10 -1.07 5.34
C ALA A 78 -5.78 -0.87 3.86
N MET A 79 -5.33 0.33 3.49
CA MET A 79 -4.90 0.60 2.11
C MET A 79 -3.69 -0.24 1.70
N THR A 80 -2.72 -0.41 2.61
CA THR A 80 -1.50 -1.20 2.37
C THR A 80 -1.83 -2.69 2.23
N LEU A 81 -2.68 -3.23 3.11
CA LEU A 81 -3.17 -4.60 3.04
C LEU A 81 -3.90 -4.86 1.72
N ARG A 82 -4.80 -3.96 1.30
CA ARG A 82 -5.47 -4.07 -0.01
C ARG A 82 -4.46 -4.18 -1.16
N ARG A 83 -3.43 -3.33 -1.20
CA ARG A 83 -2.41 -3.36 -2.25
C ARG A 83 -1.60 -4.66 -2.27
N LEU A 84 -1.23 -5.17 -1.09
CA LEU A 84 -0.56 -6.47 -0.97
C LEU A 84 -1.45 -7.62 -1.44
N GLY A 85 -2.75 -7.56 -1.14
CA GLY A 85 -3.74 -8.51 -1.61
C GLY A 85 -3.88 -8.51 -3.14
N ASP A 86 -4.06 -7.33 -3.73
CA ASP A 86 -4.15 -7.15 -5.19
C ASP A 86 -2.88 -7.69 -5.91
N LEU A 87 -1.69 -7.43 -5.36
CA LEU A 87 -0.43 -7.92 -5.93
C LEU A 87 -0.27 -9.43 -5.79
N ALA A 88 -0.67 -10.01 -4.66
CA ALA A 88 -0.64 -11.46 -4.45
C ALA A 88 -1.60 -12.17 -5.41
N GLU A 89 -2.78 -11.60 -5.62
CA GLU A 89 -3.74 -12.12 -6.61
C GLU A 89 -3.17 -12.09 -8.03
N GLN A 90 -2.50 -10.99 -8.43
CA GLN A 90 -1.84 -10.90 -9.73
C GLN A 90 -0.74 -11.96 -9.93
N GLN A 91 -0.13 -12.43 -8.85
CA GLN A 91 0.87 -13.50 -8.88
C GLN A 91 0.24 -14.91 -8.84
N GLY A 92 -1.09 -15.03 -8.71
CA GLY A 92 -1.77 -16.32 -8.52
C GLY A 92 -1.67 -16.88 -7.10
N GLU A 93 -1.15 -16.10 -6.15
CA GLU A 93 -0.94 -16.47 -4.76
C GLU A 93 -2.23 -16.25 -3.94
N TYR A 94 -3.30 -16.98 -4.28
CA TYR A 94 -4.65 -16.70 -3.77
C TYR A 94 -4.77 -16.79 -2.24
N THR A 95 -4.13 -17.79 -1.62
CA THR A 95 -4.10 -17.91 -0.14
C THR A 95 -3.48 -16.68 0.52
N LYS A 96 -2.44 -16.12 -0.09
CA LYS A 96 -1.77 -14.91 0.40
C LYS A 96 -2.59 -13.66 0.13
N ALA A 97 -3.30 -13.61 -1.00
CA ALA A 97 -4.24 -12.52 -1.27
C ALA A 97 -5.37 -12.49 -0.23
N ILE A 98 -5.96 -13.64 0.12
CA ILE A 98 -6.99 -13.76 1.16
C ILE A 98 -6.47 -13.23 2.51
N SER A 99 -5.25 -13.64 2.91
CA SER A 99 -4.69 -13.24 4.21
C SER A 99 -4.44 -11.74 4.34
N TYR A 100 -4.33 -11.00 3.22
CA TYR A 100 -4.27 -9.55 3.22
C TYR A 100 -5.63 -8.88 3.03
N LEU A 101 -6.49 -9.39 2.14
CA LEU A 101 -7.77 -8.77 1.81
C LEU A 101 -8.79 -8.87 2.94
N GLN A 102 -8.78 -9.96 3.71
CA GLN A 102 -9.70 -10.14 4.84
C GLN A 102 -9.52 -9.08 5.94
N PRO A 103 -8.32 -8.86 6.52
CA PRO A 103 -8.12 -7.80 7.50
C PRO A 103 -8.31 -6.39 6.91
N ALA A 104 -8.00 -6.19 5.62
CA ALA A 104 -8.30 -4.91 4.95
C ALA A 104 -9.81 -4.62 4.96
N LEU A 105 -10.63 -5.62 4.60
CA LEU A 105 -12.09 -5.50 4.57
C LEU A 105 -12.66 -5.18 5.95
N GLU A 106 -12.22 -5.90 6.99
CA GLU A 106 -12.67 -5.67 8.37
C GLU A 106 -12.41 -4.23 8.83
N ILE A 107 -11.21 -3.71 8.56
CA ILE A 107 -10.86 -2.33 8.93
C ILE A 107 -11.72 -1.34 8.13
N LEU A 108 -11.86 -1.52 6.81
CA LEU A 108 -12.64 -0.61 5.97
C LEU A 108 -14.12 -0.58 6.35
N GLN A 109 -14.70 -1.72 6.73
CA GLN A 109 -16.06 -1.80 7.25
C GLN A 109 -16.21 -1.03 8.56
N ARG A 110 -15.27 -1.19 9.50
CA ARG A 110 -15.25 -0.43 10.76
C ARG A 110 -15.14 1.08 10.53
N LEU A 111 -14.40 1.49 9.50
CA LEU A 111 -14.25 2.89 9.09
C LEU A 111 -15.43 3.39 8.23
N GLN A 112 -16.40 2.54 7.91
CA GLN A 112 -17.50 2.85 6.97
C GLN A 112 -16.98 3.41 5.64
N SER A 113 -15.83 2.90 5.17
CA SER A 113 -15.22 3.34 3.92
C SER A 113 -15.96 2.75 2.73
N PRO A 114 -16.23 3.54 1.67
CA PRO A 114 -16.81 3.03 0.43
C PRO A 114 -15.89 2.00 -0.27
N ASP A 115 -14.59 2.00 0.05
CA ASP A 115 -13.63 1.03 -0.49
C ASP A 115 -13.90 -0.41 -0.02
N ALA A 116 -14.68 -0.61 1.06
CA ALA A 116 -14.98 -1.94 1.60
C ALA A 116 -15.66 -2.84 0.55
N GLU A 117 -16.56 -2.28 -0.25
CA GLU A 117 -17.26 -2.99 -1.32
C GLU A 117 -16.28 -3.49 -2.39
N SER A 118 -15.32 -2.67 -2.78
CA SER A 118 -14.28 -3.06 -3.75
C SER A 118 -13.39 -4.17 -3.20
N VAL A 119 -12.99 -4.10 -1.93
CA VAL A 119 -12.15 -5.14 -1.32
C VAL A 119 -12.92 -6.44 -1.15
N ARG A 120 -14.23 -6.38 -0.82
CA ARG A 120 -15.09 -7.56 -0.78
C ARG A 120 -15.16 -8.25 -2.13
N ALA A 121 -15.37 -7.50 -3.21
CA ALA A 121 -15.41 -8.08 -4.55
C ALA A 121 -14.09 -8.76 -4.94
N SER A 122 -12.93 -8.16 -4.61
CA SER A 122 -11.63 -8.82 -4.80
C SER A 122 -11.51 -10.09 -3.96
N LEU A 123 -11.92 -10.05 -2.69
CA LEU A 123 -11.86 -11.21 -1.80
C LEU A 123 -12.73 -12.37 -2.30
N ASP A 124 -13.97 -12.10 -2.72
CA ASP A 124 -14.88 -13.10 -3.28
C ASP A 124 -14.30 -13.74 -4.55
N ARG A 125 -13.67 -12.93 -5.42
CA ARG A 125 -13.00 -13.42 -6.62
C ARG A 125 -11.83 -14.33 -6.28
N VAL A 126 -10.98 -13.96 -5.32
CA VAL A 126 -9.82 -14.76 -4.92
C VAL A 126 -10.25 -16.07 -4.25
N MET A 127 -11.26 -16.05 -3.38
CA MET A 127 -11.80 -17.26 -2.74
C MET A 127 -12.41 -18.25 -3.73
N GLY A 128 -12.94 -17.76 -4.86
CA GLY A 128 -13.42 -18.63 -5.93
C GLY A 128 -12.31 -19.32 -6.73
N ASN A 129 -11.06 -18.87 -6.62
CA ASN A 129 -9.90 -19.39 -7.35
C ASN A 129 -8.87 -20.12 -6.48
N SER A 130 -9.02 -20.07 -5.14
CA SER A 130 -8.19 -20.78 -4.15
C SER A 130 -8.68 -22.20 -3.90
#